data_AF-A0A0F6U2B9-F1
#
_entry.id   AF-A0A0F6U2B9-F1
#
_cell.length_a   1.000
_cell.length_b   1.000
_cell.length_c   1.000
_cell.angle_alpha   90.00
_cell.angle_beta   90.00
_cell.angle_gamma   90.00
#
_symmetry.space_group_name_H-M   'P 1'
#
loop_
_entity.id
_entity.type
_entity.pdbx_description
1 polymer ?
#
loop_
_entity_poly.entity_id
_entity_poly.type
_entity_poly.pdbx_seq_one_letter_code
_entity_poly.pdbx_strand_id
1 'polypeptide(L)'
;MNKKQRKTYNAIFADPIRCNIVWDDVLNLIQSLGGNITQGDGSRVRFDLNKISLNIHSPHPQKELKRYQIKARREFLIKAGVN
;
A
#
# COMPACT_ATOMS: atom_id res chain seq x y z
N MET A 1 -13.91 5.12 1.45
CA MET A 1 -12.70 5.56 2.19
C MET A 1 -13.02 6.50 3.34
N ASN A 2 -12.61 6.15 4.55
CA ASN A 2 -12.67 7.01 5.74
C ASN A 2 -11.55 8.08 5.76
N LYS A 3 -11.56 8.96 6.77
CA LYS A 3 -10.59 10.06 6.90
C LYS A 3 -9.14 9.58 6.99
N LYS A 4 -8.88 8.45 7.67
CA LYS A 4 -7.53 7.89 7.83
C LYS A 4 -7.01 7.33 6.51
N GLN A 5 -7.80 6.50 5.83
CA GLN A 5 -7.48 5.91 4.53
C GLN A 5 -7.19 7.00 3.47
N ARG A 6 -7.96 8.10 3.48
CA ARG A 6 -7.72 9.24 2.59
C ARG A 6 -6.41 9.97 2.87
N LYS A 7 -6.01 10.11 4.14
CA LYS A 7 -4.68 10.64 4.49
C LYS A 7 -3.57 9.73 3.99
N THR A 8 -3.73 8.41 4.12
CA THR A 8 -2.77 7.43 3.60
C THR A 8 -2.65 7.51 2.10
N TYR A 9 -3.78 7.56 1.38
CA TYR A 9 -3.82 7.75 -0.06
C TYR A 9 -3.06 9.02 -0.47
N ASN A 10 -3.39 10.16 0.11
CA ASN A 10 -2.72 11.42 -0.19
C ASN A 10 -1.21 11.36 0.12
N ALA A 11 -0.80 10.67 1.19
CA ALA A 11 0.61 10.49 1.52
C ALA A 11 1.36 9.61 0.51
N ILE A 12 0.72 8.57 -0.03
CA ILE A 12 1.28 7.72 -1.08
C ILE A 12 1.53 8.53 -2.35
N PHE A 13 0.64 9.45 -2.70
CA PHE A 13 0.73 10.28 -3.90
C PHE A 13 1.48 11.61 -3.71
N ALA A 14 1.84 11.97 -2.48
CA ALA A 14 2.55 13.21 -2.18
C ALA A 14 3.92 13.29 -2.87
N ASP A 15 4.29 14.48 -3.33
CA ASP A 15 5.61 14.80 -3.85
C ASP A 15 6.20 15.96 -3.04
N PRO A 16 7.35 15.79 -2.34
CA PRO A 16 8.17 14.58 -2.25
C PRO A 16 7.52 13.44 -1.42
N ILE A 17 7.98 12.20 -1.65
CA ILE A 17 7.50 10.99 -0.93
C ILE A 17 7.71 11.13 0.59
N ARG A 18 6.63 11.05 1.35
CA ARG A 18 6.65 11.01 2.82
C ARG A 18 7.03 9.61 3.31
N CYS A 19 7.91 9.51 4.31
CA CYS A 19 8.43 8.22 4.79
C CYS A 19 7.74 7.68 6.04
N ASN A 20 6.68 8.33 6.51
CA ASN A 20 5.97 8.03 7.76
C ASN A 20 4.66 7.25 7.52
N ILE A 21 4.57 6.48 6.43
CA ILE A 21 3.37 5.69 6.11
C ILE A 21 3.48 4.35 6.81
N VAL A 22 2.55 4.09 7.72
CA VAL A 22 2.46 2.83 8.47
C VAL A 22 1.90 1.72 7.57
N TRP A 23 2.47 0.52 7.67
CA TRP A 23 2.06 -0.64 6.90
C TRP A 23 0.56 -0.97 7.01
N ASP A 24 0.03 -1.03 8.23
CA ASP A 24 -1.38 -1.35 8.48
C ASP A 24 -2.33 -0.33 7.85
N ASP A 25 -1.91 0.94 7.74
CA ASP A 25 -2.71 1.97 7.08
C ASP A 25 -2.80 1.73 5.58
N VAL A 26 -1.77 1.14 4.97
CA VAL A 26 -1.81 0.69 3.56
C VAL A 26 -2.72 -0.53 3.41
N LEU A 27 -2.65 -1.51 4.31
CA LEU A 27 -3.55 -2.67 4.27
C LEU A 27 -5.02 -2.23 4.32
N ASN A 28 -5.34 -1.35 5.27
CA ASN A 28 -6.67 -0.78 5.41
C ASN A 28 -7.11 0.04 4.19
N LEU A 29 -6.17 0.74 3.54
CA LEU A 29 -6.46 1.45 2.29
C LEU A 29 -6.82 0.47 1.17
N ILE A 30 -6.01 -0.57 0.95
CA ILE A 30 -6.26 -1.58 -0.11
C ILE A 30 -7.62 -2.23 0.07
N GLN A 31 -7.96 -2.68 1.28
CA GLN A 31 -9.29 -3.24 1.56
C GLN A 31 -10.41 -2.24 1.29
N SER A 32 -10.23 -0.97 1.66
CA SER A 32 -11.24 0.08 1.43
C SER A 32 -11.45 0.44 -0.03
N LEU A 33 -10.50 0.09 -0.90
CA LEU A 33 -10.58 0.22 -2.36
C LEU A 33 -11.21 -1.03 -3.01
N GLY A 34 -11.62 -2.03 -2.21
CA GLY A 34 -12.14 -3.31 -2.70
C GLY A 34 -11.05 -4.31 -3.09
N GLY A 35 -9.80 -4.06 -2.69
CA GLY A 35 -8.69 -4.96 -2.94
C GLY A 35 -8.59 -6.08 -1.92
N ASN A 36 -8.03 -7.20 -2.35
CA ASN A 36 -7.75 -8.36 -1.49
C ASN A 36 -6.29 -8.38 -1.07
N ILE A 37 -6.04 -8.94 0.11
CA ILE A 37 -4.70 -9.10 0.69
C ILE A 37 -4.55 -10.56 1.06
N THR A 38 -3.48 -11.19 0.58
CA THR A 38 -3.15 -12.59 0.89
C THR A 38 -1.77 -12.66 1.50
N GLN A 39 -1.66 -13.29 2.67
CA GLN A 39 -0.37 -13.57 3.30
C GLN A 39 0.22 -14.86 2.70
N GLY A 40 1.47 -14.80 2.30
CA GLY A 40 2.27 -15.96 1.90
C GLY A 40 3.27 -16.34 3.00
N ASP A 41 4.23 -17.18 2.65
CA ASP A 41 5.25 -17.64 3.60
C ASP A 41 6.10 -16.48 4.14
N GLY A 42 6.29 -16.45 5.46
CA GLY A 42 7.04 -15.43 6.17
C GLY A 42 6.38 -14.04 6.07
N SER A 43 7.18 -13.04 5.66
CA SER A 43 6.73 -11.65 5.50
C SER A 43 6.15 -11.35 4.12
N ARG A 44 5.99 -12.35 3.25
CA ARG A 44 5.45 -12.16 1.90
C ARG A 44 3.96 -11.85 1.96
N VAL A 45 3.56 -10.81 1.25
CA VAL A 45 2.17 -10.36 1.14
C VAL A 45 1.87 -10.02 -0.32
N ARG A 46 0.71 -10.48 -0.79
CA ARG A 46 0.16 -10.18 -2.11
C ARG A 46 -1.03 -9.24 -1.96
N PHE A 47 -1.05 -8.19 -2.77
CA PHE A 47 -2.22 -7.33 -2.97
C PHE A 47 -2.82 -7.60 -4.34
N ASP A 48 -4.15 -7.69 -4.40
CA ASP A 48 -4.90 -7.79 -5.65
C ASP A 48 -5.96 -6.69 -5.69
N LEU A 49 -5.96 -5.86 -6.74
CA LEU A 49 -6.91 -4.77 -6.94
C LEU A 49 -7.14 -4.56 -8.44
N ASN A 50 -8.39 -4.53 -8.89
CA ASN A 50 -8.77 -4.29 -10.28
C ASN A 50 -7.96 -5.12 -11.31
N LYS A 51 -7.82 -6.43 -11.06
CA LYS A 51 -7.04 -7.39 -11.88
C LYS A 51 -5.52 -7.15 -11.91
N ILE A 52 -5.01 -6.21 -11.12
CA ILE A 52 -3.58 -5.99 -10.93
C ILE A 52 -3.16 -6.64 -9.61
N SER A 53 -1.99 -7.28 -9.63
CA SER A 53 -1.39 -7.91 -8.46
C SER A 53 -0.04 -7.29 -8.13
N LEU A 54 0.26 -7.16 -6.84
CA LEU A 54 1.56 -6.74 -6.33
C LEU A 54 2.02 -7.70 -5.23
N ASN A 55 3.16 -8.35 -5.45
CA ASN A 55 3.84 -9.15 -4.43
C ASN A 55 4.92 -8.31 -3.74
N ILE A 56 4.87 -8.24 -2.41
CA ILE A 56 5.80 -7.46 -1.59
C ILE A 56 6.10 -8.18 -0.28
N HIS A 57 7.03 -7.63 0.49
CA HIS A 57 7.28 -8.04 1.87
C HIS A 57 6.76 -6.95 2.82
N SER A 58 6.11 -7.36 3.92
CA SER A 58 5.82 -6.48 5.04
C SER A 58 7.14 -5.93 5.60
N PRO A 59 7.16 -4.66 6.05
CA PRO A 59 8.35 -4.13 6.70
C PRO A 59 8.54 -4.85 8.05
N HIS A 60 9.72 -5.43 8.26
CA HIS A 60 10.15 -5.99 9.53
C HIS A 60 11.63 -5.63 9.76
N PRO A 61 12.03 -5.27 10.99
CA PRO A 61 11.22 -5.16 12.22
C PRO A 61 10.41 -3.85 12.33
N GLN A 62 10.61 -2.90 11.41
CA GLN A 62 9.97 -1.58 11.44
C GLN A 62 8.52 -1.64 10.94
N LYS A 63 7.65 -0.76 11.44
CA LYS A 63 6.23 -0.67 11.00
C LYS A 63 6.02 0.26 9.80
N GLU A 64 6.97 1.17 9.58
CA GLU A 64 6.89 2.19 8.53
C GLU A 64 7.46 1.69 7.21
N LEU A 65 6.91 2.21 6.12
CA LEU A 65 7.35 1.89 4.77
C LEU A 65 8.55 2.73 4.35
N LYS A 66 9.52 2.04 3.75
CA LYS A 66 10.64 2.70 3.08
C LYS A 66 10.16 3.39 1.79
N ARG A 67 10.90 4.40 1.31
CA ARG A 67 10.53 5.16 0.09
C ARG A 67 10.24 4.28 -1.12
N TYR A 68 11.07 3.27 -1.38
CA TYR A 68 10.87 2.35 -2.51
C TYR A 68 9.59 1.52 -2.36
N GLN A 69 9.23 1.17 -1.13
CA GLN A 69 7.98 0.45 -0.84
C GLN A 69 6.77 1.34 -1.15
N ILE A 70 6.83 2.62 -0.79
CA ILE A 70 5.76 3.59 -1.07
C ILE A 70 5.64 3.83 -2.58
N LYS A 71 6.77 3.95 -3.29
CA LYS A 71 6.78 4.07 -4.76
C LYS A 71 6.11 2.87 -5.44
N ALA A 72 6.42 1.65 -5.00
CA ALA A 72 5.77 0.45 -5.53
C ALA A 72 4.25 0.44 -5.29
N ARG A 73 3.78 0.97 -4.15
CA ARG A 73 2.34 1.12 -3.85
C ARG A 73 1.68 2.15 -4.76
N ARG A 74 2.33 3.30 -4.97
CA ARG A 74 1.85 4.33 -5.90
C ARG A 74 1.69 3.76 -7.31
N GLU A 75 2.73 3.09 -7.83
CA GLU A 75 2.70 2.49 -9.16
C GLU A 75 1.61 1.41 -9.28
N PHE A 76 1.43 0.59 -8.24
CA PHE A 76 0.37 -0.41 -8.19
C PHE A 76 -1.03 0.22 -8.25
N LEU A 77 -1.29 1.27 -7.45
CA LEU A 77 -2.58 1.96 -7.46
C LEU A 77 -2.87 2.60 -8.83
N ILE A 78 -1.87 3.25 -9.43
CA ILE A 78 -2.00 3.83 -10.79
C ILE A 78 -2.34 2.74 -11.81
N LYS A 79 -1.63 1.60 -11.79
CA LYS A 79 -1.90 0.47 -12.69
C LYS A 79 -3.30 -0.12 -12.48
N ALA A 80 -3.78 -0.11 -11.23
CA ALA A 80 -5.11 -0.54 -10.87
C ALA A 80 -6.21 0.49 -11.22
N GLY A 81 -5.87 1.62 -11.85
CA GLY A 81 -6.81 2.67 -12.21
C GLY A 81 -7.27 3.53 -11.03
N VAL A 82 -6.46 3.61 -9.97
CA VAL A 82 -6.68 4.48 -8.81
C VAL A 82 -5.62 5.59 -8.83
N ASN A 83 -6.03 6.81 -9.18
CA ASN A 83 -5.19 7.96 -9.44
C ASN A 83 -5.81 9.26 -8.91
#